data_AF-R0M8R4-F1
#
_entry.id   AF-R0M8R4-F1
#
_cell.length_a   1.000
_cell.length_b   1.000
_cell.length_c   1.000
_cell.angle_alpha   90.00
_cell.angle_beta   90.00
_cell.angle_gamma   90.00
#
_symmetry.space_group_name_H-M   'P 1'
#
loop_
_entity.id
_entity.type
_entity.pdbx_description
1 polymer ?
#
loop_
_entity_poly.entity_id
_entity_poly.type
_entity_poly.pdbx_seq_one_letter_code
_entity_poly.pdbx_strand_id
1 'polypeptide(L)'
;ARQYDYPETYKEAIKKPYLEGGASSVVNGDSIENFVFDEDASSIGRVTQDGIGQGNFATSIVEDSALLYDKSGTLKSGHEIATVKGVSDNTYKSGIYQYEYSPELVRNMDKEGLLQFPNGDTPGSSSLNIPGAKTWAGSDIKMSESELLMPTIDMKGHSYDDFLSAIERQGYYEIKNPRVYRPGTNEIISVEGIFRINQWSK
;
A
#
# COMPACT_ATOMS: atom_id res chain seq x y z
N ALA A 1 2.05 23.12 -7.24
CA ALA A 1 2.05 21.69 -7.61
C ALA A 1 1.07 21.44 -8.74
N ARG A 2 1.26 20.38 -9.54
CA ARG A 2 0.22 19.99 -10.52
C ARG A 2 -1.00 19.51 -9.72
N GLN A 3 -2.18 20.01 -10.07
CA GLN A 3 -3.44 19.62 -9.44
C GLN A 3 -4.15 18.61 -10.34
N TYR A 4 -4.39 17.41 -9.83
CA TYR A 4 -5.10 16.36 -10.52
C TYR A 4 -6.52 16.29 -9.97
N ASP A 5 -7.50 16.58 -10.81
CA ASP A 5 -8.90 16.38 -10.48
C ASP A 5 -9.55 15.45 -11.51
N TYR A 6 -10.47 14.63 -11.03
CA TYR A 6 -11.13 13.60 -11.82
C TYR A 6 -12.64 13.67 -11.61
N PRO A 7 -13.44 13.41 -12.66
CA PRO A 7 -14.89 13.28 -12.53
C PRO A 7 -15.26 12.16 -11.53
N GLU A 8 -16.37 12.33 -10.82
CA GLU A 8 -16.79 11.36 -9.79
C GLU A 8 -16.99 9.96 -10.38
N THR A 9 -17.60 9.85 -11.56
CA THR A 9 -17.78 8.57 -12.27
C THR A 9 -16.46 7.88 -12.60
N TYR A 10 -15.38 8.65 -12.84
CA TYR A 10 -14.04 8.08 -13.01
C TYR A 10 -13.49 7.60 -11.68
N LYS A 11 -13.64 8.38 -10.61
CA LYS A 11 -13.20 8.01 -9.26
C LYS A 11 -13.86 6.71 -8.80
N GLU A 12 -15.17 6.59 -8.99
CA GLU A 12 -15.94 5.36 -8.70
C GLU A 12 -15.42 4.16 -9.50
N ALA A 13 -15.17 4.34 -10.80
CA ALA A 13 -14.65 3.28 -11.66
C ALA A 13 -13.24 2.81 -11.21
N ILE A 14 -12.37 3.72 -10.79
CA ILE A 14 -11.04 3.38 -10.29
C ILE A 14 -11.11 2.68 -8.93
N LYS A 15 -12.00 3.10 -8.03
CA LYS A 15 -12.16 2.46 -6.71
C LYS A 15 -12.71 1.04 -6.80
N LYS A 16 -13.54 0.74 -7.81
CA LYS A 16 -14.23 -0.55 -7.95
C LYS A 16 -13.34 -1.79 -7.72
N PRO A 17 -12.20 -1.99 -8.41
CA PRO A 17 -11.35 -3.16 -8.18
C PRO A 17 -10.80 -3.25 -6.74
N TYR A 18 -10.59 -2.13 -6.06
CA TYR A 18 -10.18 -2.10 -4.66
C TYR A 18 -11.32 -2.48 -3.70
N LEU A 19 -12.53 -2.00 -3.97
CA LEU A 19 -13.71 -2.29 -3.14
C LEU A 19 -14.13 -3.77 -3.24
N GLU A 20 -13.93 -4.37 -4.40
CA GLU A 20 -14.23 -5.78 -4.67
C GLU A 20 -13.10 -6.71 -4.22
N GLY A 21 -11.85 -6.36 -4.54
CA GLY A 21 -10.68 -7.23 -4.39
C GLY A 21 -9.73 -6.89 -3.24
N GLY A 22 -9.85 -5.72 -2.62
CA GLY A 22 -8.90 -5.20 -1.64
C GLY A 22 -7.74 -4.44 -2.28
N ALA A 23 -6.86 -3.89 -1.45
CA ALA A 23 -5.71 -3.09 -1.87
C ALA A 23 -4.37 -3.74 -1.50
N SER A 24 -3.35 -3.45 -2.29
CA SER A 24 -2.01 -4.02 -2.18
C SER A 24 -0.93 -2.97 -2.33
N SER A 25 0.11 -3.06 -1.51
CA SER A 25 1.33 -2.27 -1.65
C SER A 25 2.54 -3.16 -1.39
N VAL A 26 3.40 -3.33 -2.40
CA VAL A 26 4.58 -4.20 -2.33
C VAL A 26 5.79 -3.39 -1.87
N VAL A 27 6.43 -3.85 -0.80
CA VAL A 27 7.55 -3.17 -0.15
C VAL A 27 8.70 -4.15 0.12
N ASN A 28 9.87 -3.59 0.47
CA ASN A 28 11.03 -4.38 0.83
C ASN A 28 11.16 -4.58 2.35
N GLY A 29 11.98 -5.55 2.75
CA GLY A 29 12.19 -5.86 4.17
C GLY A 29 12.81 -4.71 4.96
N ASP A 30 13.71 -3.94 4.35
CA ASP A 30 14.32 -2.77 5.01
C ASP A 30 13.26 -1.74 5.41
N SER A 31 12.19 -1.59 4.62
CA SER A 31 11.10 -0.69 4.97
C SER A 31 10.30 -1.16 6.17
N ILE A 32 10.17 -2.48 6.33
CA ILE A 32 9.51 -3.08 7.50
C ILE A 32 10.35 -2.84 8.76
N GLU A 33 11.63 -3.22 8.71
CA GLU A 33 12.53 -3.18 9.85
C GLU A 33 12.78 -1.74 10.33
N ASN A 34 12.98 -0.80 9.41
CA ASN A 34 13.43 0.55 9.77
C ASN A 34 12.30 1.56 10.02
N PHE A 35 11.06 1.31 9.59
CA PHE A 35 9.99 2.33 9.65
C PHE A 35 8.68 1.85 10.27
N VAL A 36 8.29 0.59 10.07
CA VAL A 36 6.96 0.12 10.50
C VAL A 36 6.85 0.04 12.02
N PHE A 37 7.95 -0.35 12.69
CA PHE A 37 8.01 -0.58 14.14
C PHE A 37 8.96 0.40 14.85
N ASP A 38 9.30 1.51 14.21
CA ASP A 38 10.15 2.56 14.80
C ASP A 38 9.45 3.21 16.00
N GLU A 39 10.11 3.30 17.15
CA GLU A 39 9.48 3.77 18.40
C GLU A 39 8.95 5.22 18.33
N ASP A 40 9.55 6.06 17.48
CA ASP A 40 9.23 7.48 17.34
C ASP A 40 8.26 7.77 16.18
N ALA A 41 8.13 6.86 15.21
CA ALA A 41 7.33 7.08 13.99
C ALA A 41 6.61 5.82 13.42
N SER A 42 6.36 4.80 14.24
CA SER A 42 5.69 3.52 13.88
C SER A 42 4.43 3.71 13.04
N SER A 43 4.54 3.54 11.73
CA SER A 43 3.40 3.65 10.81
C SER A 43 3.59 2.89 9.50
N ILE A 44 2.47 2.53 8.86
CA ILE A 44 2.47 2.01 7.48
C ILE A 44 1.83 3.06 6.57
N GLY A 45 2.66 3.61 5.69
CA GLY A 45 2.37 4.84 4.97
C GLY A 45 3.23 5.97 5.50
N ARG A 46 2.85 7.21 5.20
CA ARG A 46 3.64 8.39 5.57
C ARG A 46 2.94 9.17 6.69
N VAL A 47 3.73 9.63 7.64
CA VAL A 47 3.33 10.57 8.70
C VAL A 47 4.32 11.73 8.70
N THR A 48 3.84 12.97 8.82
CA THR A 48 4.73 14.13 8.96
C THR A 48 5.33 14.20 10.37
N GLN A 49 6.32 15.07 10.58
CA GLN A 49 6.88 15.33 11.92
C GLN A 49 5.81 15.81 12.92
N ASP A 50 4.74 16.47 12.44
CA ASP A 50 3.62 16.92 13.26
C ASP A 50 2.56 15.82 13.52
N GLY A 51 2.85 14.57 13.13
CA GLY A 51 1.93 13.44 13.33
C GLY A 51 0.77 13.39 12.34
N ILE A 52 0.89 14.02 11.17
CA ILE A 52 -0.19 14.09 10.17
C ILE A 52 -0.08 12.95 9.17
N GLY A 53 -1.10 12.11 9.07
CA GLY A 53 -1.16 11.00 8.12
C GLY A 53 -1.31 11.46 6.66
N GLN A 54 -0.42 10.98 5.79
CA GLN A 54 -0.36 11.34 4.36
C GLN A 54 -0.79 10.19 3.43
N GLY A 55 -1.07 9.02 3.99
CA GLY A 55 -1.49 7.84 3.24
C GLY A 55 -0.34 6.93 2.79
N ASN A 56 -0.74 5.84 2.15
CA ASN A 56 0.11 4.82 1.56
C ASN A 56 -0.34 4.55 0.13
N PHE A 57 0.61 4.57 -0.82
CA PHE A 57 0.32 4.26 -2.22
C PHE A 57 0.01 2.78 -2.38
N ALA A 58 -1.10 2.48 -3.07
CA ALA A 58 -1.56 1.11 -3.28
C ALA A 58 -2.24 0.93 -4.65
N THR A 59 -2.10 -0.28 -5.19
CA THR A 59 -2.87 -0.82 -6.33
C THR A 59 -3.96 -1.76 -5.80
N SER A 60 -4.85 -2.25 -6.66
CA SER A 60 -5.79 -3.31 -6.27
C SER A 60 -5.07 -4.66 -6.18
N ILE A 61 -5.50 -5.54 -5.28
CA ILE A 61 -4.96 -6.91 -5.18
C ILE A 61 -5.12 -7.67 -6.49
N VAL A 62 -6.20 -7.41 -7.23
CA VAL A 62 -6.50 -8.08 -8.51
C VAL A 62 -5.46 -7.73 -9.57
N GLU A 63 -5.09 -6.45 -9.67
CA GLU A 63 -4.04 -6.00 -10.61
C GLU A 63 -2.67 -6.55 -10.22
N ASP A 64 -2.33 -6.49 -8.92
CA ASP A 64 -1.08 -7.05 -8.42
C ASP A 64 -1.00 -8.55 -8.67
N SER A 65 -2.08 -9.28 -8.41
CA SER A 65 -2.15 -10.72 -8.66
C SER A 65 -1.96 -11.05 -10.14
N ALA A 66 -2.54 -10.24 -11.04
CA ALA A 66 -2.43 -10.46 -12.48
C ALA A 66 -1.02 -10.21 -13.02
N LEU A 67 -0.26 -9.29 -12.40
CA LEU A 67 1.06 -8.89 -12.87
C LEU A 67 2.22 -9.57 -12.14
N LEU A 68 2.05 -9.96 -10.88
CA LEU A 68 3.14 -10.46 -10.05
C LEU A 68 3.20 -11.99 -9.95
N TYR A 69 2.18 -12.69 -10.46
CA TYR A 69 2.17 -14.14 -10.56
C TYR A 69 2.31 -14.60 -12.00
N ASP A 70 2.94 -15.76 -12.19
CA ASP A 70 3.00 -16.42 -13.48
C ASP A 70 1.71 -17.20 -13.78
N LYS A 71 1.65 -17.82 -14.97
CA LYS A 71 0.47 -18.58 -15.40
C LYS A 71 0.20 -19.85 -14.58
N SER A 72 1.18 -20.33 -13.83
CA SER A 72 1.04 -21.43 -12.86
C SER A 72 0.56 -20.96 -11.49
N GLY A 73 0.39 -19.65 -11.28
CA GLY A 73 0.04 -19.08 -9.98
C GLY A 73 1.23 -19.02 -9.01
N THR A 74 2.46 -19.10 -9.53
CA THR A 74 3.68 -18.94 -8.72
C THR A 74 4.10 -17.47 -8.75
N LEU A 75 4.51 -16.95 -7.60
CA LEU A 75 5.01 -15.58 -7.49
C LEU A 75 6.28 -15.43 -8.35
N LYS A 76 6.33 -14.37 -9.14
CA LYS A 76 7.51 -14.03 -9.96
C LYS A 76 8.74 -13.74 -9.09
N SER A 77 9.91 -13.80 -9.71
CA SER A 77 11.17 -13.48 -9.02
C SER A 77 11.22 -12.00 -8.61
N GLY A 78 12.05 -11.67 -7.61
CA GLY A 78 12.22 -10.28 -7.16
C GLY A 78 12.66 -9.32 -8.27
N HIS A 79 13.46 -9.78 -9.24
CA HIS A 79 13.84 -9.00 -10.42
C HIS A 79 12.66 -8.70 -11.34
N GLU A 80 11.82 -9.69 -11.61
CA GLU A 80 10.61 -9.50 -12.43
C GLU A 80 9.61 -8.57 -11.74
N ILE A 81 9.45 -8.70 -10.42
CA ILE A 81 8.60 -7.81 -9.62
C ILE A 81 9.17 -6.39 -9.63
N ALA A 82 10.49 -6.22 -9.48
CA ALA A 82 11.14 -4.90 -9.57
C ALA A 82 10.90 -4.24 -10.93
N THR A 83 10.95 -5.02 -12.01
CA THR A 83 10.65 -4.55 -13.36
C THR A 83 9.20 -4.07 -13.48
N VAL A 84 8.23 -4.86 -13.00
CA VAL A 84 6.80 -4.47 -13.00
C VAL A 84 6.56 -3.20 -12.18
N LYS A 85 7.17 -3.12 -11.00
CA LYS A 85 7.02 -1.98 -10.08
C LYS A 85 7.86 -0.75 -10.44
N GLY A 86 8.69 -0.84 -11.49
CA GLY A 86 9.54 0.26 -11.92
C GLY A 86 10.58 0.69 -10.87
N VAL A 87 11.05 -0.26 -10.05
CA VAL A 87 12.06 -0.03 -9.01
C VAL A 87 13.38 -0.71 -9.36
N SER A 88 14.42 -0.49 -8.55
CA SER A 88 15.72 -1.13 -8.74
C SER A 88 15.63 -2.63 -8.53
N ASP A 89 16.41 -3.40 -9.29
CA ASP A 89 16.55 -4.87 -9.09
C ASP A 89 17.04 -5.23 -7.69
N ASN A 90 17.71 -4.29 -7.02
CA ASN A 90 18.18 -4.47 -5.65
C ASN A 90 17.13 -4.15 -4.59
N THR A 91 15.99 -3.54 -4.96
CA THR A 91 14.99 -3.05 -4.00
C THR A 91 14.50 -4.15 -3.07
N TYR A 92 14.30 -5.37 -3.59
CA TYR A 92 13.73 -6.48 -2.83
C TYR A 92 14.76 -7.48 -2.27
N LYS A 93 16.04 -7.10 -2.19
CA LYS A 93 17.08 -7.97 -1.66
C LYS A 93 16.94 -8.29 -0.17
N SER A 94 16.29 -7.42 0.60
CA SER A 94 15.97 -7.62 2.02
C SER A 94 14.68 -8.42 2.24
N GLY A 95 14.11 -8.98 1.17
CA GLY A 95 12.85 -9.70 1.18
C GLY A 95 11.72 -8.91 0.51
N ILE A 96 10.69 -9.65 0.11
CA ILE A 96 9.49 -9.11 -0.55
C ILE A 96 8.33 -9.21 0.43
N TYR A 97 7.73 -8.07 0.74
CA TYR A 97 6.56 -7.99 1.60
C TYR A 97 5.41 -7.31 0.87
N GLN A 98 4.20 -7.59 1.34
CA GLN A 98 2.98 -6.96 0.86
C GLN A 98 2.16 -6.44 2.03
N TYR A 99 1.76 -5.18 1.95
CA TYR A 99 0.67 -4.63 2.74
C TYR A 99 -0.65 -4.95 2.05
N GLU A 100 -1.48 -5.75 2.71
CA GLU A 100 -2.78 -6.20 2.19
C GLU A 100 -3.90 -5.56 3.01
N TYR A 101 -4.80 -4.85 2.31
CA TYR A 101 -6.01 -4.29 2.87
C TYR A 101 -7.17 -5.14 2.37
N SER A 102 -7.85 -5.86 3.28
CA SER A 102 -8.97 -6.71 2.90
C SER A 102 -10.10 -5.91 2.21
N PRO A 103 -10.91 -6.54 1.34
CA PRO A 103 -12.02 -5.85 0.68
C PRO A 103 -12.99 -5.19 1.65
N GLU A 104 -13.24 -5.81 2.80
CA GLU A 104 -14.09 -5.23 3.85
C GLU A 104 -13.50 -3.95 4.42
N LEU A 105 -12.21 -3.96 4.76
CA LEU A 105 -11.49 -2.81 5.26
C LEU A 105 -11.56 -1.65 4.25
N VAL A 106 -11.26 -1.92 2.98
CA VAL A 106 -11.28 -0.89 1.93
C VAL A 106 -12.68 -0.30 1.75
N ARG A 107 -13.75 -1.12 1.74
CA ARG A 107 -15.12 -0.61 1.65
C ARG A 107 -15.50 0.27 2.84
N ASN A 108 -15.07 -0.09 4.04
CA ASN A 108 -15.37 0.70 5.23
C ASN A 108 -14.56 2.00 5.27
N MET A 109 -13.30 1.98 4.81
CA MET A 109 -12.51 3.20 4.60
C MET A 109 -13.14 4.12 3.55
N ASP A 110 -13.68 3.57 2.46
CA ASP A 110 -14.35 4.35 1.41
C ASP A 110 -15.64 5.02 1.91
N LYS A 111 -16.47 4.29 2.67
CA LYS A 111 -17.67 4.84 3.32
C LYS A 111 -17.34 6.02 4.27
N GLU A 112 -16.21 5.94 4.95
CA GLU A 112 -15.69 7.00 5.83
C GLU A 112 -14.96 8.13 5.07
N GLY A 113 -14.89 8.05 3.73
CA GLY A 113 -14.25 9.07 2.88
C GLY A 113 -12.73 9.11 3.01
N LEU A 114 -12.09 8.02 3.44
CA LEU A 114 -10.66 7.98 3.75
C LEU A 114 -9.76 7.71 2.53
N LEU A 115 -10.30 7.16 1.45
CA LEU A 115 -9.53 6.88 0.24
C LEU A 115 -9.24 8.18 -0.51
N GLN A 116 -7.96 8.41 -0.85
CA GLN A 116 -7.53 9.61 -1.57
C GLN A 116 -6.98 9.25 -2.96
N PHE A 117 -7.04 10.24 -3.86
CA PHE A 117 -6.37 10.16 -5.15
C PHE A 117 -5.02 10.88 -5.06
N PRO A 118 -3.91 10.27 -5.52
CA PRO A 118 -2.63 10.96 -5.57
C PRO A 118 -2.68 12.24 -6.39
N ASN A 119 -1.92 13.23 -5.93
CA ASN A 119 -1.76 14.53 -6.57
C ASN A 119 -0.26 14.86 -6.74
N GLY A 120 0.07 15.88 -7.54
CA GLY A 120 1.47 16.20 -7.85
C GLY A 120 2.31 16.64 -6.66
N ASP A 121 1.69 17.00 -5.53
CA ASP A 121 2.31 17.36 -4.24
C ASP A 121 2.08 16.33 -3.13
N THR A 122 1.40 15.21 -3.40
CA THR A 122 1.24 14.16 -2.39
C THR A 122 2.61 13.70 -1.89
N PRO A 123 2.90 13.74 -0.58
CA PRO A 123 4.15 13.24 -0.03
C PRO A 123 4.42 11.80 -0.45
N GLY A 124 5.60 11.55 -1.02
CA GLY A 124 5.96 10.27 -1.64
C GLY A 124 5.87 10.25 -3.16
N SER A 125 5.21 11.23 -3.77
CA SER A 125 5.26 11.41 -5.22
C SER A 125 6.65 11.83 -5.67
N SER A 126 7.06 11.34 -6.83
CA SER A 126 8.31 11.67 -7.52
C SER A 126 8.02 12.32 -8.87
N SER A 127 9.08 12.66 -9.61
CA SER A 127 8.95 13.14 -11.00
C SER A 127 8.34 12.11 -11.96
N LEU A 128 8.24 10.84 -11.56
CA LEU A 128 7.65 9.77 -12.35
C LEU A 128 6.16 9.53 -12.03
N ASN A 129 5.60 10.14 -10.98
CA ASN A 129 4.16 10.08 -10.75
C ASN A 129 3.42 10.88 -11.81
N ILE A 130 2.39 10.26 -12.40
CA ILE A 130 1.61 10.80 -13.51
C ILE A 130 0.14 11.00 -13.09
N PRO A 131 -0.60 11.92 -13.73
CA PRO A 131 -2.04 11.98 -13.58
C PRO A 131 -2.71 10.72 -14.15
N GLY A 132 -3.97 10.50 -13.76
CA GLY A 132 -4.82 9.40 -14.24
C GLY A 132 -5.11 8.34 -13.20
N ALA A 133 -4.65 8.50 -11.95
CA ALA A 133 -4.75 7.47 -10.90
C ALA A 133 -4.14 6.14 -11.35
N LYS A 134 -2.94 6.22 -11.93
CA LYS A 134 -2.21 5.09 -12.51
C LYS A 134 -0.71 5.22 -12.32
N THR A 135 -0.03 4.09 -12.23
CA THR A 135 1.43 4.03 -12.15
C THR A 135 2.05 4.26 -13.53
N TRP A 136 3.20 4.94 -13.56
CA TRP A 136 4.04 4.97 -14.75
C TRP A 136 4.88 3.70 -14.80
N ALA A 137 4.73 2.90 -15.86
CA ALA A 137 5.40 1.61 -16.00
C ALA A 137 6.43 1.56 -17.15
N GLY A 138 7.09 2.69 -17.42
CA GLY A 138 8.10 2.77 -18.47
C GLY A 138 7.52 2.61 -19.88
N SER A 139 8.24 1.85 -20.73
CA SER A 139 7.85 1.62 -22.12
C SER A 139 6.80 0.53 -22.30
N ASP A 140 6.59 -0.33 -21.29
CA ASP A 140 5.54 -1.35 -21.32
C ASP A 140 4.34 -0.91 -20.50
N ILE A 141 3.46 -0.14 -21.14
CA ILE A 141 2.23 0.38 -20.51
C ILE A 141 1.31 -0.72 -19.97
N LYS A 142 1.48 -1.98 -20.39
CA LYS A 142 0.67 -3.10 -19.88
C LYS A 142 1.00 -3.44 -18.42
N MET A 143 2.14 -2.97 -17.92
CA MET A 143 2.52 -3.07 -16.51
C MET A 143 1.97 -1.91 -15.66
N SER A 144 1.26 -0.95 -16.26
CA SER A 144 0.62 0.15 -15.53
C SER A 144 -0.60 -0.36 -14.76
N GLU A 145 -0.66 -0.01 -13.49
CA GLU A 145 -1.73 -0.37 -12.57
C GLU A 145 -2.47 0.89 -12.12
N SER A 146 -3.68 0.73 -11.59
CA SER A 146 -4.33 1.82 -10.87
C SER A 146 -3.57 2.20 -9.59
N GLU A 147 -3.67 3.46 -9.20
CA GLU A 147 -2.96 4.01 -8.04
C GLU A 147 -3.90 4.86 -7.19
N LEU A 148 -4.09 4.45 -5.93
CA LEU A 148 -4.82 5.18 -4.90
C LEU A 148 -3.95 5.36 -3.65
N LEU A 149 -4.35 6.27 -2.79
CA LEU A 149 -3.82 6.41 -1.44
C LEU A 149 -4.79 5.78 -0.44
N MET A 150 -4.36 4.68 0.17
CA MET A 150 -4.97 4.14 1.38
C MET A 150 -4.56 5.01 2.57
N PRO A 151 -5.39 5.15 3.62
CA PRO A 151 -4.99 5.89 4.81
C PRO A 151 -3.79 5.23 5.50
N THR A 152 -2.95 6.05 6.13
CA THR A 152 -1.81 5.58 6.92
C THR A 152 -2.32 4.75 8.10
N ILE A 153 -1.70 3.60 8.36
CA ILE A 153 -2.01 2.77 9.53
C ILE A 153 -1.09 3.15 10.69
N ASP A 154 -1.69 3.37 11.86
CA ASP A 154 -0.98 3.58 13.11
C ASP A 154 -0.47 2.23 13.65
N MET A 155 0.85 2.09 13.73
CA MET A 155 1.51 0.89 14.23
C MET A 155 1.95 1.05 15.69
N LYS A 156 1.61 2.16 16.35
CA LYS A 156 1.97 2.38 17.74
C LYS A 156 1.38 1.30 18.65
N GLY A 157 2.25 0.67 19.43
CA GLY A 157 1.89 -0.42 20.34
C GLY A 157 1.93 -1.81 19.70
N HIS A 158 2.27 -1.93 18.41
CA HIS A 158 2.61 -3.20 17.79
C HIS A 158 4.11 -3.51 18.03
N SER A 159 4.42 -4.77 18.34
CA SER A 159 5.78 -5.23 18.62
C SER A 159 6.44 -5.85 17.39
N TYR A 160 7.70 -5.50 17.13
CA TYR A 160 8.49 -6.11 16.08
C TYR A 160 8.73 -7.61 16.34
N ASP A 161 8.95 -8.02 17.59
CA ASP A 161 9.14 -9.42 17.95
C ASP A 161 7.87 -10.25 17.71
N ASP A 162 6.70 -9.68 18.00
CA ASP A 162 5.40 -10.32 17.71
C ASP A 162 5.18 -10.45 16.21
N PHE A 163 5.58 -9.41 15.46
CA PHE A 163 5.58 -9.44 13.99
C PHE A 163 6.45 -10.57 13.46
N LEU A 164 7.73 -10.65 13.87
CA LEU A 164 8.65 -11.70 13.44
C LEU A 164 8.12 -13.09 13.79
N SER A 165 7.58 -13.26 15.00
CA SER A 165 6.99 -14.51 15.46
C SER A 165 5.78 -14.92 14.60
N ALA A 166 4.95 -13.96 14.19
CA ALA A 166 3.83 -14.24 13.30
C ALA A 166 4.29 -14.58 11.89
N ILE A 167 5.24 -13.84 11.33
CA ILE A 167 5.82 -14.14 10.02
C ILE A 167 6.41 -15.55 9.99
N GLU A 168 7.19 -15.95 11.00
CA GLU A 168 7.76 -17.30 11.07
C GLU A 168 6.67 -18.38 11.18
N ARG A 169 5.63 -18.13 11.98
CA ARG A 169 4.56 -19.11 12.23
C ARG A 169 3.64 -19.33 11.04
N GLN A 170 3.24 -18.26 10.35
CA GLN A 170 2.13 -18.31 9.39
C GLN A 170 2.37 -17.49 8.11
N GLY A 171 3.52 -16.84 7.96
CA GLY A 171 3.88 -16.05 6.77
C GLY A 171 3.25 -14.65 6.71
N TYR A 172 2.44 -14.26 7.70
CA TYR A 172 1.81 -12.95 7.76
C TYR A 172 1.54 -12.47 9.19
N TYR A 173 1.59 -11.15 9.38
CA TYR A 173 1.12 -10.46 10.59
C TYR A 173 -0.23 -9.81 10.32
N GLU A 174 -1.21 -10.04 11.20
CA GLU A 174 -2.60 -9.60 11.00
C GLU A 174 -3.02 -8.58 12.06
N ILE A 175 -3.64 -7.49 11.61
CA ILE A 175 -4.25 -6.47 12.45
C ILE A 175 -5.74 -6.45 12.14
N LYS A 176 -6.55 -6.77 13.14
CA LYS A 176 -8.01 -6.64 13.08
C LYS A 176 -8.41 -5.24 13.52
N ASN A 177 -9.32 -4.65 12.77
CA ASN A 177 -9.85 -3.32 12.99
C ASN A 177 -8.74 -2.26 13.15
N PRO A 178 -7.84 -2.13 12.16
CA PRO A 178 -6.65 -1.30 12.29
C PRO A 178 -7.02 0.15 12.62
N ARG A 179 -6.12 0.80 13.38
CA ARG A 179 -6.17 2.23 13.64
C ARG A 179 -5.54 2.96 12.47
N VAL A 180 -6.23 3.94 11.92
CA VAL A 180 -5.79 4.68 10.72
C VAL A 180 -5.91 6.18 10.92
N TYR A 181 -5.00 6.91 10.32
CA TYR A 181 -5.04 8.38 10.31
C TYR A 181 -6.09 8.85 9.31
N ARG A 182 -6.96 9.78 9.71
CA ARG A 182 -7.78 10.52 8.75
C ARG A 182 -6.85 11.33 7.84
N PRO A 183 -6.99 11.24 6.50
CA PRO A 183 -6.06 11.88 5.57
C PRO A 183 -5.88 13.38 5.83
N GLY A 184 -4.63 13.83 5.87
CA GLY A 184 -4.29 15.25 6.07
C GLY A 184 -4.49 15.75 7.50
N THR A 185 -4.74 14.86 8.47
CA THR A 185 -4.91 15.20 9.89
C THR A 185 -4.08 14.29 10.81
N ASN A 186 -4.05 14.61 12.09
CA ASN A 186 -3.52 13.75 13.16
C ASN A 186 -4.62 12.95 13.90
N GLU A 187 -5.87 13.01 13.42
CA GLU A 187 -6.98 12.24 14.00
C GLU A 187 -6.83 10.77 13.61
N ILE A 188 -6.98 9.88 14.60
CA ILE A 188 -6.89 8.44 14.42
C ILE A 188 -8.24 7.81 14.74
N ILE A 189 -8.72 6.96 13.83
CA ILE A 189 -9.96 6.19 13.98
C ILE A 189 -9.69 4.71 13.77
N SER A 190 -10.46 3.85 14.43
CA SER A 190 -10.46 2.41 14.12
C SER A 190 -11.47 2.13 13.02
N VAL A 191 -11.08 1.35 12.01
CA VAL A 191 -11.98 0.96 10.91
C VAL A 191 -12.12 -0.55 10.89
N GLU A 192 -13.35 -1.03 10.83
CA GLU A 192 -13.63 -2.47 10.79
C GLU A 192 -13.05 -3.13 9.53
N GLY A 193 -12.37 -4.27 9.73
CA GLY A 193 -11.79 -5.08 8.67
C GLY A 193 -10.43 -5.65 9.06
N ILE A 194 -9.73 -6.22 8.08
CA ILE A 194 -8.42 -6.86 8.28
C ILE A 194 -7.36 -6.16 7.43
N PHE A 195 -6.23 -5.86 8.08
CA PHE A 195 -4.98 -5.49 7.42
C PHE A 195 -3.91 -6.56 7.69
N ARG A 196 -3.07 -6.85 6.70
CA ARG A 196 -1.95 -7.79 6.85
C ARG A 196 -0.65 -7.24 6.30
N ILE A 197 0.44 -7.68 6.92
CA ILE A 197 1.78 -7.63 6.35
C ILE A 197 2.15 -9.08 5.99
N ASN A 198 2.15 -9.41 4.70
CA ASN A 198 2.53 -10.73 4.20
C ASN A 198 4.02 -10.76 3.85
N GLN A 199 4.74 -11.80 4.24
CA GLN A 199 6.07 -12.09 3.70
C GLN A 199 5.92 -13.04 2.51
N TRP A 200 6.25 -12.54 1.33
CA TRP A 200 6.20 -13.30 0.09
C TRP A 200 7.50 -14.04 -0.20
N SER A 201 8.64 -13.41 0.10
CA SER A 201 9.97 -14.02 0.01
C SER A 201 10.87 -13.44 1.10
N LYS A 202 11.78 -14.27 1.60
CA LYS A 202 12.97 -13.80 2.30
C LYS A 202 13.97 -13.18 1.31
#